data_AF-A0AA48L3D5-F1
#
_entry.id   AF-A0AA48L3D5-F1
#
_cell.length_a   1.000
_cell.length_b   1.000
_cell.length_c   1.000
_cell.angle_alpha   90.00
_cell.angle_beta   90.00
_cell.angle_gamma   90.00
#
_symmetry.space_group_name_H-M   'P 1'
#
loop_
_entity.id
_entity.type
_entity.pdbx_description
1 polymer ?
#
loop_
_entity_poly.entity_id
_entity_poly.type
_entity_poly.pdbx_seq_one_letter_code
_entity_poly.pdbx_strand_id
1 'polypeptide(L)'
;MVRLITHNMLACHARNCNKDNFPLVFSDVELVVREAELNPDFLRRFLPKIDWAALVDTARSLGDTSLPDEMPTEWSDEQIQQLHHVLLEMHVEEGNMTCRGCGHIYPIQNGIPNMVSLTGRHS
;
A
#
# COMPACT_ATOMS: atom_id res chain seq x y z
N MET A 1 -2.11 -7.01 -9.90
CA MET A 1 -2.39 -5.63 -9.43
C MET A 1 -2.01 -5.52 -7.96
N VAL A 2 -1.33 -4.44 -7.57
CA VAL A 2 -0.95 -4.21 -6.17
C VAL A 2 -2.08 -3.45 -5.50
N ARG A 3 -2.77 -4.09 -4.57
CA ARG A 3 -3.77 -3.44 -3.72
C ARG A 3 -3.08 -2.70 -2.57
N LEU A 4 -3.67 -1.62 -2.09
CA LEU A 4 -3.12 -0.89 -0.94
C LEU A 4 -3.09 -1.76 0.33
N ILE A 5 -4.04 -2.71 0.49
CA ILE A 5 -3.95 -3.70 1.57
C ILE A 5 -2.65 -4.54 1.51
N THR A 6 -2.16 -4.85 0.31
CA THR A 6 -0.91 -5.59 0.14
C THR A 6 0.29 -4.69 0.42
N HIS A 7 0.27 -3.46 -0.11
CA HIS A 7 1.33 -2.47 0.11
C HIS A 7 1.53 -2.14 1.59
N ASN A 8 0.43 -2.01 2.35
CA ASN A 8 0.47 -1.72 3.79
C ASN A 8 1.06 -2.86 4.64
N MET A 9 1.29 -4.04 4.06
CA MET A 9 1.97 -5.17 4.69
C MET A 9 3.38 -5.41 4.14
N LEU A 10 3.83 -4.61 3.16
CA LEU A 10 5.02 -4.88 2.36
C LEU A 10 6.15 -3.92 2.71
N ALA A 11 7.17 -4.42 3.41
CA ALA A 11 8.40 -3.70 3.71
C ALA A 11 9.52 -4.06 2.72
N CYS A 12 10.54 -3.21 2.63
CA CYS A 12 11.76 -3.49 1.88
C CYS A 12 12.57 -4.59 2.58
N HIS A 13 12.95 -5.59 1.79
CA HIS A 13 13.81 -6.71 2.19
C HIS A 13 15.15 -6.72 1.45
N ALA A 14 15.53 -5.61 0.81
CA ALA A 14 16.86 -5.48 0.23
C ALA A 14 17.93 -5.74 1.31
N ARG A 15 19.04 -6.37 0.91
CA ARG A 15 20.13 -6.74 1.82
C ARG A 15 20.59 -5.53 2.62
N ASN A 16 20.73 -5.70 3.94
CA ASN A 16 21.14 -4.67 4.90
C ASN A 16 20.16 -3.49 5.06
N CYS A 17 18.95 -3.55 4.53
CA CYS A 17 17.91 -2.55 4.81
C CYS A 17 17.13 -2.95 6.08
N ASN A 18 17.43 -2.28 7.19
CA ASN A 18 16.87 -2.59 8.51
C ASN A 18 16.29 -1.37 9.25
N LYS A 19 16.23 -0.22 8.59
CA LYS A 19 15.67 1.04 9.09
C LYS A 19 14.92 1.74 7.97
N ASP A 20 13.83 2.42 8.31
CA ASP A 20 12.99 3.19 7.39
C ASP A 20 12.59 2.41 6.11
N ASN A 21 12.40 1.10 6.26
CA ASN A 21 12.13 0.16 5.18
C ASN A 21 10.64 -0.02 4.90
N PHE A 22 9.78 0.72 5.60
CA PHE A 22 8.34 0.75 5.44
C PHE A 22 7.79 2.16 5.78
N PRO A 23 6.76 2.67 5.08
CA PRO A 23 6.20 2.13 3.84
C PRO A 23 7.10 2.39 2.62
N LEU A 24 6.92 1.60 1.56
CA LEU A 24 7.53 1.89 0.26
C LEU A 24 6.76 3.03 -0.43
N VAL A 25 7.47 3.96 -1.08
CA VAL A 25 6.84 5.14 -1.70
C VAL A 25 6.47 4.85 -3.14
N PHE A 26 5.22 5.06 -3.50
CA PHE A 26 4.78 4.97 -4.90
C PHE A 26 5.29 6.14 -5.74
N SER A 27 5.68 5.89 -6.98
CA SER A 27 5.90 6.91 -8.01
C SER A 27 5.54 6.37 -9.39
N ASP A 28 5.27 7.29 -10.33
CA ASP A 28 5.00 6.98 -11.74
C ASP A 28 3.87 5.96 -11.92
N VAL A 29 2.83 6.09 -11.09
CA VAL A 29 1.78 5.07 -10.97
C VAL A 29 0.71 5.20 -12.05
N GLU A 30 0.28 4.04 -12.54
CA GLU A 30 -1.03 3.86 -13.17
C GLU A 30 -2.00 3.29 -12.13
N LEU A 31 -2.84 4.17 -11.58
CA LEU A 31 -3.86 3.81 -10.60
C LEU A 31 -5.13 3.37 -11.33
N VAL A 32 -5.67 2.22 -10.95
CA VAL A 32 -6.92 1.65 -11.44
C VAL A 32 -7.83 1.38 -10.25
N VAL A 33 -9.09 1.80 -10.35
CA VAL A 33 -10.13 1.46 -9.37
C VAL A 33 -10.97 0.33 -9.95
N ARG A 34 -11.10 -0.78 -9.20
CA ARG A 34 -11.99 -1.89 -9.57
C ARG A 34 -12.85 -2.28 -8.39
N GLU A 35 -14.17 -2.35 -8.61
CA GLU A 35 -15.13 -2.77 -7.60
C GLU A 35 -14.75 -4.12 -6.99
N ALA A 36 -14.93 -4.23 -5.68
CA ALA A 36 -14.76 -5.46 -4.92
C ALA A 36 -15.96 -5.66 -3.98
N GLU A 37 -16.28 -6.93 -3.68
CA GLU A 37 -17.36 -7.23 -2.75
C GLU A 37 -17.00 -6.73 -1.34
N LEU A 38 -17.87 -5.88 -0.77
CA LEU A 38 -17.71 -5.37 0.58
C LEU A 38 -17.92 -6.48 1.62
N ASN A 39 -16.90 -6.71 2.45
CA ASN A 39 -16.99 -7.59 3.61
C ASN A 39 -16.61 -6.81 4.89
N PRO A 40 -17.59 -6.23 5.61
CA PRO A 40 -17.32 -5.41 6.79
C PRO A 40 -16.61 -6.17 7.92
N ASP A 41 -16.93 -7.45 8.09
CA ASP A 41 -16.34 -8.28 9.14
C ASP A 41 -14.87 -8.59 8.86
N PHE A 42 -14.51 -8.79 7.59
CA PHE A 42 -13.11 -8.89 7.18
C PHE A 42 -12.35 -7.61 7.53
N LEU A 43 -12.89 -6.44 7.17
CA LEU A 43 -12.24 -5.15 7.42
C LEU A 43 -12.01 -4.92 8.91
N ARG A 44 -13.05 -5.11 9.74
CA ARG A 44 -12.95 -4.98 11.21
C ARG A 44 -11.89 -5.90 11.81
N ARG A 45 -11.78 -7.14 11.33
CA ARG A 45 -10.75 -8.09 11.78
C ARG A 45 -9.35 -7.75 11.27
N PHE A 46 -9.26 -7.04 10.15
CA PHE A 46 -8.00 -6.66 9.53
C PHE A 46 -7.43 -5.36 10.10
N LEU A 47 -8.28 -4.46 10.63
CA LEU A 47 -7.87 -3.18 11.24
C LEU A 47 -6.63 -3.26 12.14
N PRO A 48 -6.48 -4.23 13.06
CA PRO A 48 -5.31 -4.27 13.96
C PRO A 48 -3.98 -4.55 13.26
N LYS A 49 -4.01 -4.98 11.99
CA LYS A 49 -2.82 -5.24 11.17
C LYS A 49 -2.38 -4.03 10.37
N ILE A 50 -3.25 -3.05 10.19
CA ILE A 50 -3.02 -1.90 9.34
C ILE A 50 -2.10 -0.91 10.06
N ASP A 51 -1.04 -0.50 9.37
CA ASP A 51 -0.36 0.74 9.73
C ASP A 51 -1.18 1.91 9.17
N TRP A 52 -1.96 2.55 10.05
CA TRP A 52 -2.95 3.56 9.67
C TRP A 52 -2.32 4.78 9.01
N ALA A 53 -1.26 5.31 9.62
CA ALA A 53 -0.56 6.48 9.10
C ALA A 53 0.02 6.20 7.71
N ALA A 54 0.67 5.05 7.52
CA ALA A 54 1.18 4.66 6.22
C ALA A 54 0.08 4.50 5.17
N LEU A 55 -1.09 3.94 5.54
CA LEU A 55 -2.23 3.79 4.64
C LEU A 55 -2.77 5.16 4.19
N VAL A 56 -3.02 6.06 5.14
CA VAL A 56 -3.56 7.40 4.89
C VAL A 56 -2.61 8.21 4.02
N ASP A 57 -1.32 8.25 4.36
CA ASP A 57 -0.30 8.95 3.57
C ASP A 57 -0.22 8.39 2.14
N THR A 58 -0.29 7.06 2.00
CA THR A 58 -0.24 6.40 0.70
C THR A 58 -1.48 6.73 -0.13
N ALA A 59 -2.68 6.62 0.44
CA ALA A 59 -3.94 6.96 -0.23
C ALA A 59 -3.92 8.40 -0.74
N ARG A 60 -3.47 9.34 0.09
CA ARG A 60 -3.33 10.76 -0.27
C ARG A 60 -2.34 10.99 -1.40
N SER A 61 -1.20 10.29 -1.37
CA SER A 61 -0.21 10.39 -2.45
C SER A 61 -0.74 9.88 -3.79
N LEU A 62 -1.77 9.03 -3.76
CA LEU A 62 -2.47 8.49 -4.92
C LEU A 62 -3.73 9.28 -5.29
N GLY A 63 -4.04 10.36 -4.57
CA GLY A 63 -5.17 11.24 -4.86
C GLY A 63 -6.45 10.96 -4.07
N ASP A 64 -6.45 10.02 -3.12
CA ASP A 64 -7.60 9.75 -2.24
C ASP A 64 -7.42 10.36 -0.85
N THR A 65 -8.35 11.22 -0.44
CA THR A 65 -8.34 11.90 0.86
C THR A 65 -9.54 11.50 1.72
N SER A 66 -10.18 10.37 1.43
CA SER A 66 -11.42 9.94 2.08
C SER A 66 -11.20 9.47 3.53
N LEU A 67 -10.02 8.93 3.82
CA LEU A 67 -9.69 8.44 5.15
C LEU A 67 -9.27 9.58 6.10
N PRO A 68 -9.73 9.56 7.37
CA PRO A 68 -9.32 10.52 8.39
C PRO A 68 -7.85 10.33 8.81
N ASP A 69 -7.26 11.38 9.37
CA ASP A 69 -5.87 11.36 9.88
C ASP A 69 -5.65 10.28 10.94
N GLU A 70 -6.60 10.14 11.86
CA GLU A 70 -6.55 9.18 12.95
C GLU A 70 -7.56 8.06 12.74
N MET A 71 -7.20 6.85 13.17
CA MET A 71 -8.08 5.69 13.05
C MET A 71 -9.31 5.90 13.94
N PRO A 72 -10.53 5.85 13.38
CA PRO A 72 -11.76 6.00 14.17
C PRO A 72 -11.88 4.93 15.25
N THR A 73 -12.33 5.33 16.43
CA THR A 73 -12.70 4.39 17.51
C THR A 73 -14.02 3.68 17.22
N GLU A 74 -14.93 4.38 16.53
CA GLU A 74 -16.21 3.87 16.07
C GLU A 74 -16.31 4.05 14.56
N TRP A 75 -16.83 3.04 13.88
CA TRP A 75 -16.89 2.99 12.42
C TRP A 75 -18.33 3.09 11.94
N SER A 76 -18.65 4.18 11.24
CA SER A 76 -19.89 4.30 10.46
C SER A 76 -19.83 3.45 9.19
N ASP A 77 -20.99 3.17 8.61
CA ASP A 77 -21.08 2.43 7.34
C ASP A 77 -20.33 3.15 6.20
N GLU A 78 -20.37 4.49 6.18
CA GLU A 78 -19.62 5.31 5.22
C GLU A 78 -18.10 5.14 5.38
N GLN A 79 -17.59 5.18 6.62
CA GLN A 79 -16.16 4.98 6.87
C GLN A 79 -15.71 3.56 6.52
N ILE A 80 -16.56 2.56 6.73
CA ILE A 80 -16.29 1.18 6.30
C ILE A 80 -16.22 1.09 4.77
N GLN A 81 -17.10 1.80 4.05
CA GLN A 81 -17.05 1.88 2.58
C GLN A 81 -15.79 2.60 2.08
N GLN A 82 -15.38 3.70 2.71
CA GLN A 82 -14.15 4.42 2.38
C GLN A 82 -12.91 3.54 2.63
N LEU A 83 -12.86 2.85 3.76
CA LEU A 83 -11.79 1.91 4.07
C LEU A 83 -11.72 0.75 3.06
N HIS A 84 -12.88 0.19 2.69
CA HIS A 84 -13.00 -0.83 1.67
C HIS A 84 -12.44 -0.34 0.33
N HIS A 85 -12.89 0.83 -0.10
CA HIS A 85 -12.46 1.46 -1.35
C HIS A 85 -10.93 1.57 -1.42
N VAL A 86 -10.34 2.18 -0.39
CA VAL A 86 -8.90 2.40 -0.33
C VAL A 86 -8.14 1.08 -0.28
N LEU A 87 -8.53 0.13 0.57
CA LEU A 87 -7.78 -1.11 0.74
C LEU A 87 -7.90 -2.09 -0.42
N LEU A 88 -9.11 -2.21 -0.98
CA LEU A 88 -9.50 -3.35 -1.82
C LEU A 88 -9.82 -2.98 -3.26
N GLU A 89 -10.17 -1.72 -3.54
CA GLU A 89 -10.58 -1.27 -4.88
C GLU A 89 -9.52 -0.44 -5.58
N MET A 90 -8.72 0.34 -4.83
CA MET A 90 -7.58 1.07 -5.37
C MET A 90 -6.40 0.13 -5.65
N HIS A 91 -5.98 0.05 -6.92
CA HIS A 91 -4.91 -0.81 -7.39
C HIS A 91 -3.86 -0.05 -8.19
N VAL A 92 -2.59 -0.40 -8.02
CA VAL A 92 -1.51 0.04 -8.90
C VAL A 92 -1.21 -1.07 -9.93
N GLU A 93 -1.34 -0.75 -11.21
CA GLU A 93 -1.03 -1.67 -12.32
C GLU A 93 0.39 -1.47 -12.87
N GLU A 94 0.82 -0.23 -13.02
CA GLU A 94 2.19 0.12 -13.42
C GLU A 94 2.75 1.14 -12.44
N GLY A 95 4.08 1.17 -12.25
CA GLY A 95 4.75 2.19 -11.45
C GLY A 95 5.92 1.64 -10.63
N ASN A 96 6.33 2.38 -9.62
CA ASN A 96 7.48 2.05 -8.79
C ASN A 96 7.12 2.11 -7.30
N MET A 97 7.75 1.25 -6.49
CA MET A 97 7.76 1.34 -5.03
C MET A 97 9.20 1.55 -4.55
N THR A 98 9.51 2.72 -4.00
CA THR A 98 10.86 3.09 -3.58
C THR A 98 11.01 2.99 -2.06
N CYS A 99 12.02 2.26 -1.60
CA CYS A 99 12.35 2.19 -0.18
C CYS A 99 12.96 3.51 0.32
N ARG A 100 12.42 4.08 1.41
CA ARG A 100 12.97 5.30 2.03
C ARG A 100 14.32 5.07 2.70
N GLY A 101 14.55 3.89 3.27
CA GLY A 101 15.77 3.56 4.00
C GLY A 101 16.99 3.29 3.13
N CYS A 102 16.84 2.55 2.02
CA CYS A 102 17.97 2.17 1.16
C CYS A 102 17.88 2.68 -0.28
N GLY A 103 16.79 3.34 -0.67
CA GLY A 103 16.58 3.85 -2.03
C GLY A 103 16.32 2.77 -3.08
N HIS A 104 16.20 1.49 -2.70
CA HIS A 104 15.92 0.43 -3.65
C HIS A 104 14.53 0.62 -4.28
N ILE A 105 14.46 0.45 -5.60
CA ILE A 105 13.24 0.61 -6.39
C ILE A 105 12.71 -0.76 -6.78
N TYR A 106 11.48 -1.04 -6.39
CA TYR A 106 10.73 -2.23 -6.76
C TYR A 106 9.72 -1.86 -7.86
N PRO A 107 10.01 -2.17 -9.13
CA PRO A 107 9.08 -1.85 -10.22
C PRO A 107 7.83 -2.73 -10.15
N ILE A 108 6.70 -2.16 -10.54
CA ILE A 108 5.40 -2.83 -10.69
C ILE A 108 5.08 -2.87 -12.17
N GLN A 109 4.84 -4.08 -12.68
CA GLN A 109 4.44 -4.30 -14.07
C GLN A 109 3.29 -5.31 -14.13
N ASN A 110 2.26 -5.02 -14.91
CA ASN A 110 1.01 -5.78 -14.96
C ASN A 110 0.45 -6.06 -13.56
N GLY A 111 0.68 -5.10 -12.66
CA GLY A 111 0.28 -5.14 -11.27
C GLY A 111 1.03 -6.14 -10.40
N ILE A 112 2.18 -6.63 -10.83
CA ILE A 112 3.04 -7.54 -10.07
C ILE A 112 4.26 -6.74 -9.60
N PRO A 113 4.46 -6.57 -8.28
CA PRO A 113 5.65 -5.91 -7.77
C PRO A 113 6.83 -6.87 -7.82
N ASN A 114 7.93 -6.46 -8.46
CA ASN A 114 9.15 -7.24 -8.44
C ASN A 114 9.88 -7.02 -7.12
N MET A 115 9.69 -7.92 -6.16
CA MET A 115 10.28 -7.86 -4.81
C MET A 115 11.64 -8.56 -4.68
N VAL A 116 12.26 -8.97 -5.80
CA VAL A 116 13.53 -9.69 -5.77
C VAL A 116 14.67 -8.71 -5.49
N SER A 117 15.37 -8.91 -4.37
CA SER A 117 16.63 -8.20 -4.12
C SER A 117 17.68 -8.68 -5.13
N LEU A 118 18.12 -7.83 -6.05
CA LEU A 118 19.26 -8.15 -6.92
C LEU A 118 20.52 -8.28 -6.08
N THR A 119 20.83 -9.50 -5.65
CA THR A 119 22.16 -9.86 -5.17
C THR A 119 23.12 -9.86 -6.36
N GLY A 120 23.97 -8.85 -6.44
CA GLY A 120 25.24 -8.86 -7.18
C GLY A 120 25.20 -9.33 -8.64
N ARG A 121 24.94 -8.41 -9.56
CA ARG A 121 25.65 -8.40 -10.85
C ARG A 121 26.32 -7.05 -11.02
N HIS A 122 27.57 -7.10 -11.49
CA HIS A 122 28.58 -6.03 -11.60
C HIS A 122 29.33 -5.78 -10.28
N SER A 123 30.66 -5.98 -10.17
CA SER A 123 31.71 -6.27 -11.15
C SER A 123 32.88 -6.92 -10.43
#